data_AF-A0A841DBC0-F1
#
_entry.id   AF-A0A841DBC0-F1
#
_cell.length_a   1.000
_cell.length_b   1.000
_cell.length_c   1.000
_cell.angle_alpha   90.00
_cell.angle_beta   90.00
_cell.angle_gamma   90.00
#
_symmetry.space_group_name_H-M   'P 1'
#
loop_
_entity.id
_entity.type
_entity.pdbx_description
1 polymer ?
#
loop_
_entity_poly.entity_id
_entity_poly.type
_entity_poly.pdbx_seq_one_letter_code
_entity_poly.pdbx_strand_id
1 'polypeptide(L)'
;MVAAWSADGYAYVDWRTTDRAFDKFIVRWTSAADPDGVQEDVTGGFRGRVRTRVRTNSGYRWNLKGCDTGVFGSTCQKTWTVSVTG
;
A
#
# COMPACT_ATOMS: atom_id res chain seq x y z
N MET A 1 5.52 -9.68 -5.81
CA MET A 1 5.56 -8.51 -6.71
C MET A 1 4.61 -7.43 -6.22
N VAL A 2 4.98 -6.18 -6.39
CA VAL A 2 4.13 -5.00 -6.12
C VAL A 2 4.14 -4.15 -7.39
N ALA A 3 2.97 -3.70 -7.81
CA ALA A 3 2.78 -2.83 -8.95
C ALA A 3 1.93 -1.63 -8.54
N ALA A 4 2.25 -0.45 -9.06
CA ALA A 4 1.41 0.73 -8.91
C ALA A 4 1.28 1.45 -10.25
N TRP A 5 0.11 2.01 -10.49
CA TRP A 5 -0.20 2.78 -11.70
C TRP A 5 -1.16 3.91 -11.38
N SER A 6 -1.15 4.96 -12.19
CA SER A 6 -2.08 6.09 -12.13
C SER A 6 -3.07 5.98 -13.30
N ALA A 7 -4.34 6.27 -13.04
CA ALA A 7 -5.37 6.36 -14.06
C ALA A 7 -6.44 7.37 -13.62
N ASP A 8 -6.80 8.29 -14.51
CA ASP A 8 -7.80 9.34 -14.28
C ASP A 8 -7.53 10.22 -13.04
N GLY A 9 -6.26 10.39 -12.66
CA GLY A 9 -5.83 11.12 -11.46
C GLY A 9 -5.98 10.34 -10.16
N TYR A 10 -6.36 9.06 -10.21
CA TYR A 10 -6.26 8.14 -9.08
C TYR A 10 -4.99 7.30 -9.20
N ALA A 11 -4.40 6.92 -8.08
CA ALA A 11 -3.37 5.90 -8.06
C ALA A 11 -3.92 4.59 -7.50
N TYR A 12 -3.41 3.50 -8.05
CA TYR A 12 -3.73 2.14 -7.69
C TYR A 12 -2.44 1.45 -7.28
N VAL A 13 -2.52 0.60 -6.27
CA VAL A 13 -1.46 -0.32 -5.89
C VAL A 13 -2.02 -1.73 -5.79
N ASP A 14 -1.35 -2.66 -6.43
CA ASP A 14 -1.65 -4.10 -6.40
C ASP A 14 -0.40 -4.84 -5.94
N TRP A 15 -0.58 -5.83 -5.07
CA TRP A 15 0.52 -6.64 -4.61
C TRP A 15 0.13 -8.09 -4.53
N ARG A 16 1.16 -8.93 -4.70
CA ARG A 16 1.12 -10.36 -4.48
C ARG A 16 2.39 -10.82 -3.82
N THR A 17 2.29 -11.49 -2.68
CA THR A 17 3.38 -12.16 -2.00
C THR A 17 3.46 -13.59 -2.53
N THR A 18 4.69 -14.09 -2.70
CA THR A 18 4.95 -15.44 -3.23
C THR A 18 5.63 -16.33 -2.20
N ASP A 19 6.23 -15.71 -1.19
CA ASP A 19 6.98 -16.35 -0.12
C ASP A 19 6.08 -16.79 1.05
N ARG A 20 5.11 -15.97 1.44
CA ARG A 20 4.19 -16.26 2.54
C ARG A 20 2.93 -15.39 2.52
N ALA A 21 1.91 -15.81 3.26
CA ALA A 21 0.79 -14.94 3.63
C ALA A 21 1.15 -14.08 4.85
N PHE A 22 0.49 -12.94 4.95
CA PHE A 22 0.51 -12.05 6.11
C PHE A 22 -0.89 -11.95 6.69
N ASP A 23 -1.03 -11.66 7.99
CA ASP A 23 -2.34 -11.50 8.63
C ASP A 23 -2.99 -10.15 8.32
N LYS A 24 -2.16 -9.14 8.02
CA LYS A 24 -2.59 -7.78 7.69
C LYS A 24 -1.59 -7.10 6.76
N PHE A 25 -2.12 -6.22 5.91
CA PHE A 25 -1.32 -5.27 5.16
C PHE A 25 -1.64 -3.84 5.61
N ILE A 26 -0.59 -3.06 5.85
CA ILE A 26 -0.71 -1.63 6.10
C ILE A 26 -0.26 -0.92 4.82
N VAL A 27 -1.19 -0.20 4.20
CA VAL A 27 -0.98 0.51 2.94
C VAL A 27 -0.97 1.99 3.24
N ARG A 28 0.18 2.65 3.09
CA ARG A 28 0.30 4.10 3.26
C ARG A 28 0.67 4.76 1.95
N TRP A 29 0.01 5.85 1.59
CA TRP A 29 0.40 6.66 0.44
C TRP A 29 0.46 8.14 0.78
N THR A 30 1.36 8.84 0.10
CA THR A 30 1.49 10.30 0.16
C THR A 30 1.47 10.88 -1.25
N SER A 31 1.03 12.13 -1.38
CA SER A 31 1.07 12.89 -2.62
C SER A 31 1.47 14.34 -2.32
N ALA A 32 1.73 15.15 -3.35
CA ALA A 32 2.00 16.58 -3.13
C ALA A 32 0.75 17.33 -2.63
N ALA A 33 -0.44 16.85 -2.99
CA ALA A 33 -1.72 17.40 -2.52
C ALA A 33 -2.06 16.95 -1.08
N ASP A 34 -1.61 15.76 -0.68
CA ASP A 34 -1.80 15.17 0.65
C ASP A 34 -0.44 14.77 1.25
N PRO A 35 0.32 15.74 1.80
CA PRO A 35 1.66 15.48 2.34
C PRO A 35 1.62 14.62 3.62
N ASP A 36 0.56 14.71 4.42
CA ASP A 36 0.36 13.90 5.63
C ASP A 36 0.17 12.40 5.30
N GLY A 37 -0.34 12.15 4.09
CA GLY A 37 -0.66 10.84 3.56
C GLY A 37 -1.86 10.19 4.22
N VAL A 38 -2.28 9.07 3.64
CA VAL A 38 -3.38 8.26 4.14
C VAL A 38 -2.86 6.86 4.39
N GLN A 39 -3.32 6.24 5.47
CA GLN A 39 -3.08 4.84 5.77
C GLN A 39 -4.40 4.07 5.67
N GLU A 40 -4.36 2.92 5.00
CA GLU A 40 -5.44 1.96 4.93
C GLU A 40 -4.94 0.58 5.35
N ASP A 41 -5.73 -0.03 6.21
CA ASP A 41 -5.45 -1.33 6.79
C ASP A 41 -6.27 -2.37 6.02
N VAL A 42 -5.58 -3.30 5.36
CA VAL A 42 -6.18 -4.31 4.50
C VAL A 42 -6.02 -5.67 5.17
N THR A 43 -7.10 -6.46 5.15
CA THR A 43 -7.07 -7.85 5.62
C THR A 43 -5.94 -8.63 4.94
N GLY A 44 -5.32 -9.52 5.71
CA GLY A 44 -4.22 -10.36 5.25
C GLY A 44 -4.54 -11.32 4.11
N GLY A 45 -3.49 -12.04 3.72
CA GLY A 45 -3.49 -13.03 2.65
C GLY A 45 -2.22 -12.96 1.83
N PHE A 46 -2.31 -13.47 0.60
CA PHE A 46 -1.21 -13.45 -0.37
C PHE A 46 -1.24 -12.26 -1.32
N ARG A 47 -2.31 -11.46 -1.32
CA ARG A 47 -2.51 -10.38 -2.27
C ARG A 47 -3.47 -9.35 -1.74
N GLY A 48 -3.43 -8.16 -2.33
CA GLY A 48 -4.42 -7.12 -2.08
C GLY A 48 -4.32 -6.01 -3.12
N ARG A 49 -5.30 -5.12 -3.07
CA ARG A 49 -5.37 -3.95 -3.95
C ARG A 49 -6.04 -2.80 -3.22
N VAL A 50 -5.47 -1.61 -3.37
CA VAL A 50 -6.02 -0.36 -2.85
C VAL A 50 -5.94 0.71 -3.93
N ARG A 51 -6.84 1.69 -3.88
CA ARG A 51 -6.79 2.90 -4.68
C ARG A 51 -6.82 4.13 -3.79
N THR A 52 -6.26 5.22 -4.27
CA THR A 52 -6.41 6.51 -3.58
C THR A 52 -7.86 6.95 -3.60
N ARG A 53 -8.27 7.63 -2.52
CA ARG A 53 -9.60 8.27 -2.44
C ARG A 53 -9.61 9.67 -3.03
N VAL A 54 -8.45 10.33 -2.99
CA VAL A 54 -8.24 11.68 -3.51
C VAL A 54 -7.65 11.60 -4.91
N ARG A 55 -8.23 12.39 -5.82
CA ARG A 55 -7.73 12.57 -7.18
C ARG A 55 -6.67 13.66 -7.19
N THR A 56 -5.46 13.35 -7.66
CA THR A 56 -4.44 14.38 -7.94
C THR A 56 -3.64 14.03 -9.19
N ASN A 57 -3.17 15.07 -9.87
CA ASN A 57 -2.25 14.97 -11.00
C ASN A 57 -0.78 14.88 -10.55
N SER A 58 -0.51 14.96 -9.24
CA SER A 58 0.83 14.80 -8.69
C SER A 58 1.20 13.32 -8.53
N GLY A 59 2.48 13.00 -8.59
CA GLY A 59 2.95 11.65 -8.28
C GLY A 59 2.56 11.18 -6.88
N TYR A 60 2.32 9.87 -6.76
CA TYR A 60 2.02 9.20 -5.50
C TYR A 60 3.17 8.30 -5.08
N ARG A 61 3.46 8.30 -3.78
CA ARG A 61 4.41 7.37 -3.18
C ARG A 61 3.68 6.42 -2.26
N TRP A 62 3.75 5.13 -2.57
CA TRP A 62 3.14 4.05 -1.80
C TRP A 62 4.17 3.34 -0.95
N ASN A 63 3.81 3.05 0.29
CA ASN A 63 4.54 2.23 1.24
C ASN A 63 3.59 1.14 1.74
N LEU A 64 3.87 -0.09 1.35
CA LEU A 64 3.12 -1.27 1.73
C LEU A 64 3.90 -2.03 2.79
N LYS A 65 3.25 -2.46 3.87
CA LYS A 65 3.86 -3.30 4.91
C LYS A 65 3.02 -4.55 5.12
N GLY A 66 3.66 -5.71 5.06
CA GLY A 66 3.07 -7.00 5.44
C GLY A 66 3.38 -7.28 6.90
N CYS A 67 2.35 -7.44 7.72
CA CYS A 67 2.47 -7.61 9.16
C CYS A 67 1.71 -8.86 9.61
N ASP A 68 2.31 -9.59 10.54
CA ASP A 68 1.67 -10.71 11.21
C ASP A 68 1.15 -10.25 12.56
N THR A 69 -0.11 -10.57 12.86
CA THR A 69 -0.71 -10.35 14.17
C THR A 69 -0.28 -11.48 15.09
N GLY A 70 0.78 -11.23 15.86
CA GLY A 70 1.18 -12.11 16.94
C GLY A 70 0.37 -11.85 18.21
N VAL A 71 0.36 -12.84 19.10
CA VAL A 71 -0.28 -12.78 20.44
C VAL A 71 0.24 -11.61 21.30
N PHE A 72 1.46 -11.12 21.03
CA PHE A 72 2.11 -10.04 21.77
C PHE A 72 2.30 -8.75 20.96
N GLY A 73 1.65 -8.62 19.79
CA GLY A 73 1.72 -7.43 18.95
C GLY A 73 1.78 -7.74 17.45
N SER A 74 1.51 -6.71 16.63
CA SER A 74 1.66 -6.81 15.18
C SER A 74 3.09 -6.52 14.76
N THR A 75 3.79 -7.50 14.19
CA THR A 75 5.17 -7.31 13.69
C THR A 75 5.16 -7.23 12.18
N CYS A 76 5.57 -6.08 11.64
CA CYS A 76 5.71 -5.91 10.20
C CYS A 76 7.04 -6.49 9.73
N GLN A 77 6.95 -7.61 9.01
CA GLN A 77 8.12 -8.38 8.57
C GLN A 77 8.68 -7.86 7.24
N LYS A 78 7.82 -7.28 6.38
CA LYS A 78 8.21 -6.94 5.02
C LYS A 78 7.62 -5.60 4.61
N THR A 79 8.43 -4.79 3.93
CA THR A 79 8.03 -3.48 3.43
C THR A 79 8.34 -3.40 1.93
N TRP A 80 7.42 -2.83 1.18
CA TRP A 80 7.59 -2.52 -0.23
C TRP A 80 7.28 -1.05 -0.47
N THR A 81 8.09 -0.41 -1.29
CA THR A 81 7.90 0.99 -1.65
C THR A 81 7.80 1.08 -3.15
N VAL A 82 6.75 1.70 -3.65
CA VAL A 82 6.56 1.92 -5.09
C VAL A 82 6.05 3.34 -5.30
N SER A 83 6.57 3.99 -6.32
CA SER A 83 6.20 5.35 -6.68
C SER A 83 5.56 5.31 -8.05
N VAL A 84 4.55 6.13 -8.26
CA VAL A 84 3.95 6.33 -9.58
C VAL A 84 3.83 7.83 -9.85
N THR A 85 4.20 8.23 -11.06
CA THR A 85 3.95 9.58 -11.56
C THR A 85 2.57 9.65 -12.19
N GLY A 86 1.79 10.67 -11.79
CA GLY A 86 0.46 10.98 -12.32
C GLY A 86 0.53 11.54 -13.74
#